data_AF-A0A9E5YWT7-F1
#
_entry.id   AF-A0A9E5YWT7-F1
#
_cell.length_a   1.000
_cell.length_b   1.000
_cell.length_c   1.000
_cell.angle_alpha   90.00
_cell.angle_beta   90.00
_cell.angle_gamma   90.00
#
_symmetry.space_group_name_H-M   'P 1'
#
loop_
_entity.id
_entity.type
_entity.pdbx_description
1 polymer ?
#
loop_
_entity_poly.entity_id
_entity_poly.type
_entity_poly.pdbx_seq_one_letter_code
_entity_poly.pdbx_strand_id
1 'polypeptide(L)'
;RTAPRLITKAMVETLHAGAVMIDLAVEAGGNCEGSKPGEIVIVNGVRIVGHENMPGRLPEDASALFAKNLFNFLSPHVDKETKAVSIDWDDETVSGTLVTRDGAIVNERVKEAAGKSAPSKSPSKSPSKSPSKSTKKKSDQPSDKAADDAAAKGD
;
A
#
# COMPACT_ATOMS: atom_id res chain seq x y z
N ARG A 1 -1.21 -6.03 12.86
CA ARG A 1 -0.11 -6.06 13.86
C ARG A 1 1.16 -6.53 13.16
N THR A 2 2.33 -6.05 13.58
CA THR A 2 3.62 -6.49 13.02
C THR A 2 3.91 -7.94 13.41
N ALA A 3 4.58 -8.68 12.53
CA ALA A 3 5.09 -10.02 12.80
C ALA A 3 6.07 -9.99 13.99
N PRO A 4 6.05 -11.02 14.85
CA PRO A 4 7.04 -11.12 15.93
C PRO A 4 8.41 -11.43 15.34
N ARG A 5 9.48 -10.80 15.85
CA ARG A 5 10.86 -11.16 15.48
C ARG A 5 11.24 -12.45 16.18
N LEU A 6 11.41 -13.52 15.42
CA LEU A 6 11.75 -14.86 15.94
C LEU A 6 13.20 -15.23 15.66
N ILE A 7 13.74 -14.79 14.52
CA ILE A 7 15.12 -15.09 14.11
C ILE A 7 15.85 -13.77 13.95
N THR A 8 16.91 -13.57 14.75
CA THR A 8 17.74 -12.37 14.68
C THR A 8 18.82 -12.51 13.61
N LYS A 9 19.39 -11.38 13.17
CA LYS A 9 20.50 -11.39 12.20
C LYS A 9 21.69 -12.21 12.70
N ALA A 10 22.02 -12.09 14.00
CA ALA A 10 23.09 -12.87 14.62
C ALA A 10 22.82 -14.38 14.54
N MET A 11 21.56 -14.81 14.71
CA MET A 11 21.20 -16.22 14.54
C MET A 11 21.35 -16.66 13.09
N VAL A 12 20.96 -15.84 12.12
CA VAL A 12 21.17 -16.14 10.69
C VAL A 12 22.65 -16.32 10.38
N GLU A 13 23.52 -15.49 10.95
CA GLU A 13 24.97 -15.57 10.75
C GLU A 13 25.60 -16.86 11.28
N THR A 14 24.98 -17.54 12.26
CA THR A 14 25.44 -18.85 12.75
C THR A 14 25.11 -20.02 11.82
N LEU A 15 24.25 -19.82 10.81
CA LEU A 15 23.87 -20.87 9.89
C LEU A 15 25.00 -21.15 8.88
N HIS A 16 25.02 -22.39 8.39
CA HIS A 16 25.96 -22.76 7.33
C HIS A 16 25.69 -21.98 6.05
N ALA A 17 26.78 -21.56 5.38
CA ALA A 17 26.70 -20.96 4.05
C ALA A 17 25.97 -21.92 3.08
N GLY A 18 25.05 -21.38 2.29
CA GLY A 18 24.16 -22.14 1.41
C GLY A 18 22.78 -22.45 2.01
N ALA A 19 22.58 -22.24 3.32
CA ALA A 19 21.26 -22.37 3.94
C ALA A 19 20.23 -21.42 3.29
N VAL A 20 18.96 -21.83 3.34
CA VAL A 20 17.83 -21.06 2.79
C VAL A 20 16.76 -20.91 3.86
N MET A 21 16.34 -19.68 4.10
CA MET A 21 15.23 -19.33 4.96
C MET A 21 14.08 -18.80 4.11
N ILE A 22 12.86 -19.29 4.36
CA ILE A 22 11.65 -18.81 3.69
C ILE A 22 10.81 -18.09 4.74
N ASP A 23 10.73 -16.76 4.64
CA ASP A 23 9.95 -15.94 5.57
C ASP A 23 8.57 -15.65 5.00
N LEU A 24 7.58 -16.46 5.41
CA LEU A 24 6.19 -16.32 4.98
C LEU A 24 5.47 -15.11 5.61
N ALA A 25 6.07 -14.48 6.63
CA ALA A 25 5.47 -13.34 7.35
C ALA A 25 6.02 -11.99 6.88
N VAL A 26 6.75 -11.96 5.76
CA VAL A 26 7.48 -10.79 5.27
C VAL A 26 6.59 -9.55 5.07
N GLU A 27 5.36 -9.73 4.60
CA GLU A 27 4.38 -8.64 4.39
C GLU A 27 3.92 -7.99 5.70
N ALA A 28 3.99 -8.72 6.81
CA ALA A 28 3.67 -8.21 8.14
C ALA A 28 4.93 -7.68 8.88
N GLY A 29 6.07 -7.55 8.20
CA GLY A 29 7.35 -7.12 8.77
C GLY A 29 8.39 -8.22 8.97
N GLY A 30 8.02 -9.48 8.72
CA GLY A 30 8.94 -10.64 8.74
C GLY A 30 9.19 -11.22 10.13
N ASN A 31 9.27 -12.55 10.20
CA ASN A 31 9.73 -13.25 11.40
C ASN A 31 11.26 -13.28 11.50
N CYS A 32 11.95 -13.16 10.35
CA CYS A 32 13.39 -13.19 10.24
C CYS A 32 13.94 -11.78 10.04
N GLU A 33 14.85 -11.36 10.91
CA GLU A 33 15.63 -10.15 10.69
C GLU A 33 16.51 -10.33 9.46
N GLY A 34 16.28 -9.49 8.46
CA GLY A 34 16.97 -9.57 7.17
C GLY A 34 16.08 -10.03 6.02
N SER A 35 14.83 -10.41 6.27
CA SER A 35 13.85 -10.57 5.19
C SER A 35 13.41 -9.20 4.65
N LYS A 36 13.13 -9.16 3.35
CA LYS A 36 12.61 -8.00 2.63
C LYS A 36 11.47 -8.45 1.71
N PRO A 37 10.32 -7.75 1.71
CA PRO A 37 9.21 -8.10 0.83
C PRO A 37 9.63 -8.08 -0.65
N GLY A 38 9.28 -9.11 -1.38
CA GLY A 38 9.54 -9.29 -2.81
C GLY A 38 10.98 -9.73 -3.15
N GLU A 39 11.90 -9.77 -2.19
CA GLU A 39 13.33 -9.98 -2.46
C GLU A 39 13.87 -11.31 -1.93
N ILE A 40 14.99 -11.74 -2.51
CA ILE A 40 15.86 -12.78 -1.93
C ILE A 40 17.14 -12.09 -1.47
N VAL A 41 17.33 -11.99 -0.16
CA VAL A 41 18.50 -11.33 0.45
C VAL A 41 19.54 -12.37 0.83
N ILE A 42 20.83 -12.05 0.67
CA ILE A 42 21.93 -12.92 1.12
C ILE A 42 22.60 -12.29 2.35
N VAL A 43 22.67 -13.05 3.45
CA VAL A 43 23.34 -12.65 4.70
C VAL A 43 24.30 -13.77 5.11
N ASN A 44 25.60 -13.48 5.19
CA ASN A 44 26.64 -14.47 5.54
C ASN A 44 26.55 -15.79 4.75
N GLY A 45 26.24 -15.71 3.45
CA GLY A 45 26.07 -16.89 2.59
C GLY A 45 24.73 -17.63 2.74
N VAL A 46 23.83 -17.16 3.61
CA VAL A 46 22.45 -17.67 3.78
C VAL A 46 21.51 -16.87 2.91
N ARG A 47 20.61 -17.54 2.17
CA ARG A 47 19.56 -16.90 1.38
C ARG A 47 18.28 -16.76 2.20
N ILE A 48 17.75 -15.55 2.33
CA ILE A 48 16.46 -15.25 2.96
C ILE A 48 15.48 -14.88 1.85
N VAL A 49 14.49 -15.74 1.62
CA VAL A 49 13.45 -15.58 0.61
C VAL A 49 12.24 -14.92 1.26
N GLY A 50 11.93 -13.70 0.84
CA GLY A 50 10.79 -12.92 1.32
C GLY A 50 9.78 -12.65 0.21
N HIS A 51 9.28 -13.68 -0.47
CA HIS A 51 8.28 -13.47 -1.51
C HIS A 51 6.94 -12.95 -0.94
N GLU A 52 6.39 -11.95 -1.60
CA GLU A 52 5.02 -11.50 -1.41
C GLU A 52 4.04 -12.43 -2.13
N ASN A 53 2.77 -12.39 -1.71
CA ASN A 53 1.66 -13.12 -2.30
C ASN A 53 2.02 -14.58 -2.61
N MET A 54 2.49 -15.30 -1.60
CA MET A 54 2.84 -16.72 -1.71
C MET A 54 1.71 -17.58 -2.31
N PRO A 55 0.41 -17.38 -1.97
CA PRO A 55 -0.68 -18.09 -2.65
C PRO A 55 -0.73 -17.82 -4.16
N GLY A 56 -0.43 -16.59 -4.60
CA GLY A 56 -0.35 -16.22 -6.02
C GLY A 56 0.75 -16.95 -6.80
N ARG A 57 1.69 -17.61 -6.11
CA ARG A 57 2.71 -18.47 -6.75
C ARG A 57 2.19 -19.87 -7.10
N LEU A 58 1.00 -20.24 -6.64
CA LEU A 58 0.27 -21.44 -7.03
C LEU A 58 -1.17 -21.06 -7.43
N PRO A 59 -1.33 -20.27 -8.50
CA PRO A 59 -2.58 -19.56 -8.77
C PRO A 59 -3.74 -20.50 -9.11
N GLU A 60 -3.48 -21.63 -9.77
CA GLU A 60 -4.53 -22.59 -10.13
C GLU A 60 -5.22 -23.18 -8.89
N ASP A 61 -4.45 -23.76 -7.98
CA ASP A 61 -4.98 -24.34 -6.75
C ASP A 61 -5.54 -23.28 -5.80
N ALA A 62 -4.84 -22.15 -5.65
CA ALA A 62 -5.30 -21.05 -4.82
C ALA A 62 -6.66 -20.52 -5.30
N SER A 63 -6.85 -20.39 -6.61
CA SER A 63 -8.12 -19.94 -7.19
C SER A 63 -9.23 -20.96 -6.97
N ALA A 64 -8.97 -22.25 -7.19
CA ALA A 64 -9.96 -23.31 -6.99
C ALA A 64 -10.42 -23.39 -5.52
N LEU A 65 -9.50 -23.29 -4.57
CA LEU A 65 -9.82 -23.31 -3.14
C LEU A 65 -10.53 -22.03 -2.70
N PHE A 66 -10.11 -20.87 -3.19
CA PHE A 66 -10.76 -19.60 -2.89
C PHE A 66 -12.20 -19.55 -3.45
N ALA A 67 -12.42 -20.04 -4.66
CA ALA A 67 -13.76 -20.16 -5.25
C ALA A 67 -14.67 -21.07 -4.41
N LYS A 68 -14.15 -22.19 -3.89
CA LYS A 68 -14.90 -23.06 -2.96
C LYS A 68 -15.25 -22.34 -1.66
N ASN A 69 -14.35 -21.53 -1.10
CA ASN A 69 -14.65 -20.75 0.10
C ASN A 69 -15.79 -19.75 -0.15
N LEU A 70 -15.76 -19.04 -1.27
CA LEU A 70 -16.83 -18.12 -1.67
C LEU A 70 -18.15 -18.85 -1.91
N PHE A 71 -18.12 -19.98 -2.61
CA PHE A 71 -19.29 -20.81 -2.87
C PHE A 71 -19.93 -21.30 -1.56
N ASN A 72 -19.13 -21.84 -0.65
CA ASN A 72 -19.61 -22.34 0.64
C ASN A 72 -20.21 -21.21 1.49
N PHE A 73 -19.65 -20.00 1.43
CA PHE A 73 -20.19 -18.83 2.12
C PHE A 73 -21.51 -18.35 1.49
N LEU A 74 -21.59 -18.27 0.17
CA LEU A 74 -22.76 -17.70 -0.52
C LEU A 74 -23.92 -18.69 -0.67
N SER A 75 -23.63 -19.98 -0.84
CA SER A 75 -24.64 -21.00 -1.18
C SER A 75 -25.82 -21.12 -0.20
N PRO A 76 -25.68 -20.95 1.13
CA PRO A 76 -26.81 -20.99 2.06
C PRO A 76 -27.80 -19.82 1.86
N HIS A 77 -27.34 -18.72 1.26
CA HIS A 77 -28.12 -17.49 1.05
C HIS A 77 -28.78 -17.42 -0.32
N VAL A 78 -28.66 -18.46 -1.16
CA VAL A 78 -29.28 -18.49 -2.49
C VAL A 78 -30.56 -19.32 -2.43
N ASP A 79 -31.70 -18.67 -2.66
CA ASP A 79 -32.97 -19.35 -2.85
C ASP A 79 -33.04 -19.90 -4.28
N LYS A 80 -33.19 -21.22 -4.38
CA LYS A 80 -33.21 -21.94 -5.66
C LYS A 80 -34.50 -21.73 -6.44
N GLU A 81 -35.61 -21.44 -5.76
CA GLU A 81 -36.92 -21.26 -6.38
C GLU A 81 -37.06 -19.84 -6.94
N THR A 82 -36.78 -18.84 -6.10
CA THR A 82 -36.90 -17.43 -6.49
C THR A 82 -35.68 -16.92 -7.27
N LYS A 83 -34.57 -17.68 -7.28
CA LYS A 83 -33.27 -17.29 -7.86
C LYS A 83 -32.73 -15.98 -7.26
N ALA A 84 -33.17 -15.64 -6.06
CA ALA A 84 -32.75 -14.45 -5.34
C ALA A 84 -31.68 -14.79 -4.30
N VAL A 85 -30.82 -13.81 -4.02
CA VAL A 85 -29.90 -13.88 -2.87
C VAL A 85 -30.63 -13.28 -1.67
N SER A 86 -30.96 -14.12 -0.70
CA SER A 86 -31.58 -13.76 0.57
C SER A 86 -30.56 -13.95 1.68
N ILE A 87 -29.85 -12.87 2.02
CA ILE A 87 -28.86 -12.88 3.09
C ILE A 87 -29.59 -12.84 4.42
N ASP A 88 -29.34 -13.86 5.25
CA ASP A 88 -29.72 -13.81 6.67
C ASP A 88 -28.69 -12.97 7.41
N TRP A 89 -29.13 -11.82 7.94
CA TRP A 89 -28.24 -10.87 8.61
C TRP A 89 -27.91 -11.28 10.04
N ASP A 90 -28.69 -12.19 10.62
CA ASP A 90 -28.48 -12.73 11.95
C ASP A 90 -27.57 -13.98 11.91
N ASP A 91 -27.25 -14.49 10.73
CA ASP A 91 -26.25 -15.56 10.55
C ASP A 91 -24.88 -15.12 11.08
N GLU A 92 -24.23 -15.98 11.86
CA GLU A 92 -22.95 -15.67 12.51
C GLU A 92 -21.82 -15.40 11.49
N THR A 93 -21.83 -16.12 10.37
CA THR A 93 -20.81 -15.94 9.33
C THR A 93 -21.00 -14.62 8.58
N VAL A 94 -22.25 -14.22 8.35
CA VAL A 94 -22.58 -12.92 7.73
C VAL A 94 -22.25 -11.80 8.69
N SER A 95 -22.81 -11.80 9.90
CA SER A 95 -22.59 -10.73 10.88
C SER A 95 -21.11 -10.57 11.28
N GLY A 96 -20.37 -11.69 11.38
CA GLY A 96 -18.94 -11.68 11.70
C GLY A 96 -18.05 -11.11 10.59
N THR A 97 -18.46 -11.20 9.32
CA THR A 97 -17.67 -10.76 8.16
C THR A 97 -18.16 -9.44 7.55
N LEU A 98 -19.41 -9.04 7.81
CA LEU A 98 -20.02 -7.82 7.25
C LEU A 98 -19.39 -6.55 7.85
N VAL A 99 -18.72 -5.77 7.00
CA VAL A 99 -18.08 -4.51 7.43
C VAL A 99 -18.99 -3.30 7.23
N THR A 100 -19.71 -3.24 6.11
CA THR A 100 -20.59 -2.12 5.74
C THR A 100 -21.90 -2.61 5.13
N ARG A 101 -23.00 -1.90 5.36
CA ARG A 101 -24.29 -2.11 4.70
C ARG A 101 -25.02 -0.78 4.57
N ASP A 102 -25.74 -0.57 3.47
CA ASP A 102 -26.60 0.61 3.25
C ASP A 102 -25.88 1.96 3.44
N GLY A 103 -24.58 2.01 3.08
CA GLY A 103 -23.74 3.20 3.22
C GLY A 103 -23.22 3.47 4.64
N ALA A 104 -23.48 2.58 5.61
CA ALA A 104 -22.99 2.69 6.99
C ALA A 104 -22.00 1.58 7.35
N ILE A 105 -21.02 1.89 8.19
CA ILE A 105 -20.17 0.88 8.83
C ILE A 105 -21.04 0.18 9.89
N VAL A 106 -21.10 -1.15 9.85
CA VAL A 106 -21.87 -1.96 10.80
C VAL A 106 -20.97 -2.73 11.77
N ASN A 107 -19.73 -3.03 11.36
CA ASN A 107 -18.78 -3.74 12.21
C ASN A 107 -18.15 -2.84 13.27
N GLU A 108 -18.34 -3.18 14.54
CA GLU A 108 -17.85 -2.38 15.68
C GLU A 108 -16.33 -2.21 15.68
N ARG A 109 -15.55 -3.26 15.37
CA ARG A 109 -14.08 -3.16 15.32
C ARG A 109 -13.62 -2.17 14.26
N VAL A 110 -14.32 -2.12 13.12
CA VAL A 110 -14.00 -1.20 12.03
C VAL A 110 -14.47 0.23 12.37
N LYS A 111 -15.63 0.41 13.02
CA LYS A 111 -16.05 1.73 13.52
C LYS A 111 -15.03 2.32 14.48
N GLU A 112 -14.55 1.53 15.44
CA GLU A 112 -13.53 1.97 16.38
C GLU A 112 -12.21 2.33 15.68
N ALA A 113 -11.76 1.54 14.70
CA ALA A 113 -10.54 1.80 13.95
C ALA A 113 -10.66 3.08 13.10
N ALA A 114 -11.81 3.30 12.45
CA ALA A 114 -12.09 4.49 11.65
C ALA A 114 -12.23 5.76 12.52
N GLY A 115 -12.79 5.64 13.73
CA GLY A 115 -12.86 6.74 14.70
C GLY A 115 -11.50 7.11 15.31
N LYS A 116 -10.55 6.16 15.34
CA LYS A 116 -9.17 6.38 15.83
C LYS A 116 -8.25 7.00 14.77
N SER A 117 -8.65 7.05 13.49
CA SER A 117 -7.97 7.86 12.48
C SER A 117 -8.54 9.28 12.45
N ALA A 118 -7.95 10.18 13.25
CA ALA A 118 -8.20 11.60 13.10
C ALA A 118 -7.85 12.03 11.64
N PRO A 119 -8.69 12.86 10.99
CA PRO A 119 -8.44 13.28 9.62
C PRO A 119 -7.18 14.14 9.53
N SER A 120 -6.22 13.69 8.72
CA SER A 120 -5.20 14.56 8.15
C SER A 120 -5.91 15.71 7.43
N LYS A 121 -5.66 16.93 7.89
CA LYS A 121 -6.19 18.17 7.33
C LYS A 121 -5.94 18.22 5.83
N SER A 122 -7.01 18.21 5.04
CA SER A 122 -7.00 18.69 3.65
C SER A 122 -7.56 20.13 3.60
N PRO A 123 -7.35 20.85 2.50
CA PRO A 123 -6.50 22.03 2.39
C PRO A 123 -7.22 23.36 2.69
N SER A 124 -6.48 24.31 3.27
CA SER A 124 -6.90 25.71 3.42
C SER A 124 -7.14 26.35 2.04
N LYS A 125 -8.41 26.48 1.65
CA LYS A 125 -8.87 27.57 0.76
C LYS A 125 -9.21 28.79 1.61
N SER A 126 -8.57 29.91 1.31
CA SER A 126 -9.09 31.26 1.55
C SER A 126 -8.61 32.17 0.39
N PRO A 127 -9.27 33.30 0.09
CA PRO A 127 -10.04 33.44 -1.15
C PRO A 127 -9.46 34.47 -2.14
N SER A 128 -9.84 34.31 -3.41
CA SER A 128 -9.68 35.28 -4.50
C SER A 128 -10.32 36.63 -4.20
N LYS A 129 -9.59 37.73 -4.43
CA LYS A 129 -10.12 38.99 -5.00
C LYS A 129 -9.06 39.65 -5.87
N SER A 130 -9.22 39.53 -7.20
CA SER A 130 -8.69 40.51 -8.16
C SER A 130 -9.70 41.65 -8.33
N PRO A 131 -9.23 42.86 -8.68
CA PRO A 131 -9.85 43.52 -9.81
C PRO A 131 -8.81 44.05 -10.80
N SER A 132 -9.03 43.71 -12.07
CA SER A 132 -8.37 44.30 -13.23
C SER A 132 -8.84 45.74 -13.45
N LYS A 133 -7.91 46.65 -13.76
CA LYS A 133 -8.20 47.81 -14.62
C LYS A 133 -6.96 48.19 -15.44
N SER A 134 -7.20 48.31 -16.74
CA SER A 134 -6.28 48.65 -17.83
C SER A 134 -6.05 50.16 -17.95
N THR A 135 -4.83 50.57 -18.34
CA THR A 135 -4.59 51.79 -19.16
C THR A 135 -3.20 51.79 -19.83
N LYS A 136 -3.19 51.56 -21.16
CA LYS A 136 -2.50 52.31 -22.26
C LYS A 136 -1.02 52.79 -22.16
N LYS A 137 -0.18 52.25 -23.08
CA LYS A 137 0.73 52.87 -24.12
C LYS A 137 1.58 54.10 -23.72
N LYS A 138 2.88 54.27 -24.06
CA LYS A 138 3.59 54.11 -25.36
C LYS A 138 5.12 54.47 -25.22
N SER A 139 5.98 53.89 -26.07
CA SER A 139 7.29 54.38 -26.66
C SER A 139 8.48 54.74 -25.73
N ASP A 140 9.78 54.50 -25.99
CA ASP A 140 10.59 54.24 -27.21
C ASP A 140 11.87 53.41 -26.90
N GLN A 141 12.40 52.75 -27.93
CA GLN A 141 13.73 52.10 -28.08
C GLN A 141 14.80 53.16 -28.53
N PRO A 142 16.06 52.83 -28.88
CA PRO A 142 17.10 51.98 -28.25
C PRO A 142 18.49 52.69 -28.24
N SER A 143 19.54 52.10 -27.65
CA SER A 143 20.91 52.28 -28.19
C SER A 143 21.82 51.11 -27.82
N ASP A 144 22.33 50.52 -28.89
CA ASP A 144 23.28 49.42 -29.01
C ASP A 144 24.74 49.90 -28.88
N LYS A 145 25.65 48.94 -28.62
CA LYS A 145 27.11 48.92 -28.91
C LYS A 145 28.05 49.75 -28.00
N ALA A 146 29.26 49.31 -27.69
CA ALA A 146 30.02 48.06 -27.88
C ALA A 146 31.39 48.19 -27.17
N ALA A 147 32.06 47.05 -26.94
CA ALA A 147 33.51 46.80 -27.13
C ALA A 147 34.52 47.56 -26.23
N ASP A 148 35.69 47.04 -25.87
CA ASP A 148 36.36 45.73 -25.88
C ASP A 148 37.73 45.94 -25.15
N ASP A 149 38.56 44.90 -25.14
CA ASP A 149 40.00 44.81 -24.85
C ASP A 149 40.44 44.76 -23.38
N ALA A 150 40.84 43.61 -22.80
CA ALA A 150 41.88 42.61 -23.13
C ALA A 150 43.31 43.02 -22.69
N ALA A 151 43.96 42.15 -21.90
CA ALA A 151 45.37 41.73 -22.06
C ALA A 151 45.86 40.81 -20.91
N ALA A 152 45.97 39.53 -21.24
CA ALA A 152 47.07 38.56 -21.03
C ALA A 152 48.29 38.82 -20.07
N LYS A 153 48.67 37.71 -19.40
CA LYS A 153 50.02 37.10 -19.11
C LYS A 153 50.79 37.36 -17.78
N GLY A 154 51.36 36.24 -17.27
CA GLY A 154 52.52 36.09 -16.35
C GLY A 154 52.12 35.74 -14.91
N ASP A 155 52.59 34.68 -14.23
CA ASP A 155 53.75 33.76 -14.33
C ASP A 155 53.33 32.34 -13.90
#